data_AF-A0A920W790-F1
#
_entry.id   AF-A0A920W790-F1
#
_cell.length_a   1.000
_cell.length_b   1.000
_cell.length_c   1.000
_cell.angle_alpha   90.00
_cell.angle_beta   90.00
_cell.angle_gamma   90.00
#
_symmetry.space_group_name_H-M   'P 1'
#
loop_
_entity.id
_entity.type
_entity.pdbx_description
1 polymer ?
#
loop_
_entity_poly.entity_id
_entity_poly.type
_entity_poly.pdbx_seq_one_letter_code
_entity_poly.pdbx_strand_id
1 'polypeptide(L)'
;MFRPTSILSVFAMVVLLVLSGQTAVAQQRLPEGQIPDLGRPTESGDEIPLFDYDQYFPGSWPFEWRTPESPLGTGGMIEGRETFAAGDDGRNYVSSIEAVGPDGPFTVAATIVYLKSQQSFTRLENDSRGFDLLKAGRIGVTSVVSTPSIMSRHHR
;
A
#
# COMPACT_ATOMS: atom_id res chain seq x y z
N MET A 1 -20.64 54.07 -12.18
CA MET A 1 -21.04 53.16 -13.27
C MET A 1 -20.20 51.89 -13.13
N PHE A 2 -20.74 50.86 -12.48
CA PHE A 2 -20.02 49.63 -12.15
C PHE A 2 -19.99 48.67 -13.35
N ARG A 3 -18.82 48.11 -13.67
CA ARG A 3 -18.65 47.01 -14.64
C ARG A 3 -18.59 45.68 -13.88
N PRO A 4 -19.43 44.68 -14.19
CA PRO A 4 -19.30 43.36 -13.56
C PRO A 4 -18.19 42.55 -14.26
N THR A 5 -17.15 42.27 -13.51
CA THR A 5 -16.05 41.35 -13.81
C THR A 5 -16.46 39.90 -13.61
N SER A 6 -16.10 39.06 -14.59
CA SER A 6 -15.49 37.73 -14.42
C SER A 6 -16.05 36.83 -13.32
N ILE A 7 -17.20 36.18 -13.58
CA ILE A 7 -17.65 35.03 -12.77
C ILE A 7 -17.67 33.73 -13.59
N LEU A 8 -17.68 33.79 -14.93
CA LEU A 8 -17.78 32.59 -15.76
C LEU A 8 -16.48 31.78 -15.90
N SER A 9 -15.30 32.35 -15.63
CA SER A 9 -14.03 31.63 -15.87
C SER A 9 -13.60 30.69 -14.75
N VAL A 10 -14.16 30.81 -13.54
CA VAL A 10 -13.74 29.96 -12.40
C VAL A 10 -14.47 28.61 -12.40
N PHE A 11 -15.71 28.55 -12.89
CA PHE A 11 -16.47 27.30 -12.91
C PHE A 11 -15.98 26.30 -13.97
N ALA A 12 -15.43 26.77 -15.09
CA ALA A 12 -14.91 25.89 -16.14
C ALA A 12 -13.61 25.16 -15.73
N MET A 13 -12.87 25.69 -14.77
CA MET A 13 -11.58 25.12 -14.34
C MET A 13 -11.71 24.05 -13.24
N VAL A 14 -12.86 23.96 -12.57
CA VAL A 14 -13.11 22.91 -11.55
C VAL A 14 -13.55 21.60 -12.19
N VAL A 15 -14.24 21.65 -13.35
CA VAL A 15 -14.75 20.44 -14.01
C VAL A 15 -13.63 19.66 -14.73
N LEU A 16 -12.56 20.32 -15.18
CA LEU A 16 -11.46 19.65 -15.89
C LEU A 16 -10.51 18.85 -14.97
N LEU A 17 -10.52 19.08 -13.66
CA LEU A 17 -9.65 18.35 -12.73
C LEU A 17 -10.17 16.95 -12.35
N VAL A 18 -11.46 16.68 -12.59
CA VAL A 18 -12.08 15.39 -12.21
C VAL A 18 -11.80 14.29 -13.26
N LEU A 19 -11.38 14.64 -14.47
CA LEU A 19 -11.19 13.68 -15.57
C LEU A 19 -9.78 13.07 -15.65
N SER A 20 -8.81 13.54 -14.87
CA SER A 20 -7.42 13.05 -14.93
C SER A 20 -7.16 11.82 -14.06
N GLY A 21 -8.11 11.42 -13.20
CA GLY A 21 -7.92 10.35 -12.21
C GLY A 21 -8.15 8.93 -12.71
N GLN A 22 -8.54 8.72 -13.97
CA GLN A 22 -8.72 7.38 -14.52
C GLN A 22 -7.40 6.86 -15.10
N THR A 23 -6.39 6.70 -14.25
CA THR A 23 -5.32 5.75 -14.58
C THR A 23 -5.98 4.38 -14.69
N ALA A 24 -5.99 3.83 -15.90
CA ALA A 24 -6.42 2.47 -16.16
C ALA A 24 -5.75 1.55 -15.13
N VAL A 25 -6.55 0.97 -14.22
CA VAL A 25 -6.08 -0.06 -13.31
C VAL A 25 -5.75 -1.25 -14.21
N ALA A 26 -4.49 -1.36 -14.63
CA ALA A 26 -3.98 -2.58 -15.21
C ALA A 26 -4.40 -3.70 -14.25
N GLN A 27 -5.19 -4.65 -14.73
CA GLN A 27 -5.81 -5.67 -13.89
C GLN A 27 -4.69 -6.46 -13.21
N GLN A 28 -4.38 -6.07 -11.98
CA GLN A 28 -3.33 -6.68 -11.19
C GLN A 28 -3.73 -8.11 -10.91
N ARG A 29 -2.92 -9.05 -11.40
CA ARG A 29 -3.11 -10.47 -11.10
C ARG A 29 -2.88 -10.64 -9.61
N LEU A 30 -3.76 -11.38 -8.93
CA LEU A 30 -3.50 -11.77 -7.55
C LEU A 30 -2.17 -12.57 -7.54
N PRO A 31 -1.26 -12.27 -6.61
CA PRO A 31 -0.04 -13.03 -6.47
C PRO A 31 -0.40 -14.47 -6.12
N GLU A 32 0.33 -15.38 -6.72
CA GLU A 32 0.25 -16.79 -6.40
C GLU A 32 1.03 -17.06 -5.12
N GLY A 33 0.55 -18.02 -4.33
CA GLY A 33 1.28 -18.47 -3.15
C GLY A 33 2.63 -19.07 -3.56
N GLN A 34 3.68 -18.76 -2.78
CA GLN A 34 5.02 -19.28 -3.06
C GLN A 34 5.20 -20.74 -2.61
N ILE A 35 4.32 -21.25 -1.74
CA ILE A 35 4.40 -22.62 -1.24
C ILE A 35 4.12 -23.59 -2.40
N PRO A 36 5.07 -24.47 -2.76
CA PRO A 36 4.86 -25.43 -3.83
C PRO A 36 3.77 -26.45 -3.46
N ASP A 37 2.97 -26.85 -4.44
CA ASP A 37 2.02 -27.95 -4.27
C ASP A 37 2.78 -29.28 -4.31
N LEU A 38 2.79 -29.98 -3.17
CA LEU A 38 3.47 -31.26 -3.01
C LEU A 38 2.55 -32.47 -3.24
N GLY A 39 1.27 -32.24 -3.55
CA GLY A 39 0.26 -33.30 -3.69
C GLY A 39 -0.03 -34.08 -2.39
N ARG A 40 0.51 -33.60 -1.26
CA ARG A 40 0.33 -34.13 0.09
C ARG A 40 0.13 -32.96 1.08
N PRO A 41 -0.46 -33.19 2.26
CA PRO A 41 -0.47 -32.19 3.32
C PRO A 41 0.94 -31.69 3.65
N THR A 42 1.06 -30.40 3.95
CA THR A 42 2.33 -29.80 4.39
C THR A 42 2.81 -30.44 5.70
N GLU A 43 4.07 -30.83 5.74
CA GLU A 43 4.74 -31.43 6.89
C GLU A 43 5.76 -30.48 7.52
N SER A 44 6.09 -30.70 8.79
CA SER A 44 7.04 -29.86 9.53
C SER A 44 8.45 -29.80 8.93
N GLY A 45 8.82 -30.77 8.09
CA GLY A 45 10.12 -30.84 7.42
C GLY A 45 10.12 -30.27 6.00
N ASP A 46 8.97 -29.82 5.49
CA ASP A 46 8.91 -29.26 4.14
C ASP A 46 9.70 -27.95 4.07
N GLU A 47 10.44 -27.77 2.98
CA GLU A 47 11.17 -26.54 2.73
C GLU A 47 10.18 -25.38 2.53
N ILE A 48 10.36 -24.33 3.33
CA ILE A 48 9.59 -23.09 3.19
C ILE A 48 10.41 -22.14 2.32
N PRO A 49 9.95 -21.79 1.10
CA PRO A 49 10.68 -20.88 0.23
C PRO A 49 10.85 -19.52 0.90
N LEU A 50 11.99 -18.87 0.63
CA LEU A 50 12.20 -17.50 1.04
C LEU A 50 11.17 -16.59 0.38
N PHE A 51 10.66 -15.62 1.15
CA PHE A 51 9.75 -14.62 0.66
C PHE A 51 10.34 -13.90 -0.56
N ASP A 52 9.54 -13.78 -1.63
CA ASP A 52 9.94 -13.12 -2.86
C ASP A 52 9.16 -11.81 -3.02
N TYR A 53 9.84 -10.71 -2.73
CA TYR A 53 9.25 -9.39 -2.77
C TYR A 53 8.84 -8.99 -4.19
N ASP A 54 9.70 -9.29 -5.18
CA ASP A 54 9.49 -8.94 -6.59
C ASP A 54 8.26 -9.65 -7.19
N GLN A 55 8.00 -10.88 -6.76
CA GLN A 55 6.81 -11.61 -7.20
C GLN A 55 5.54 -11.12 -6.50
N TYR A 56 5.62 -10.79 -5.21
CA TYR A 56 4.42 -10.64 -4.38
C TYR A 56 3.87 -9.21 -4.33
N PHE A 57 4.72 -8.20 -4.18
CA PHE A 57 4.29 -6.84 -3.85
C PHE A 57 4.03 -5.88 -5.01
N PRO A 58 4.78 -5.89 -6.13
CA PRO A 58 4.62 -4.89 -7.19
C PRO A 58 3.17 -4.72 -7.64
N GLY A 59 2.74 -3.47 -7.75
CA GLY A 59 1.38 -3.10 -8.10
C GLY A 59 0.66 -2.29 -7.02
N SER A 60 -0.61 -2.00 -7.28
CA SER A 60 -1.50 -1.17 -6.48
C SER A 60 -2.59 -1.98 -5.78
N TRP A 61 -2.61 -1.88 -4.46
CA TRP A 61 -3.42 -2.69 -3.55
C TRP A 61 -4.42 -1.83 -2.80
N PRO A 62 -5.73 -2.11 -2.90
CA PRO A 62 -6.70 -1.48 -2.01
C PRO A 62 -6.52 -2.01 -0.58
N PHE A 63 -6.77 -1.15 0.39
CA PHE A 63 -6.80 -1.56 1.78
C PHE A 63 -7.92 -0.86 2.55
N GLU A 64 -8.31 -1.52 3.65
CA GLU A 64 -9.17 -0.99 4.69
C GLU A 64 -8.51 -1.32 6.04
N TRP A 65 -8.23 -0.29 6.83
CA TRP A 65 -7.58 -0.40 8.13
C TRP A 65 -8.42 0.24 9.20
N ARG A 66 -8.63 -0.47 10.31
CA ARG A 66 -9.14 0.12 11.54
C ARG A 66 -7.98 0.40 12.48
N THR A 67 -7.69 1.67 12.72
CA THR A 67 -6.58 2.10 13.56
C THR A 67 -7.08 2.62 14.91
N PRO A 68 -6.37 2.34 16.01
CA PRO A 68 -6.68 2.95 17.29
C PRO A 68 -6.30 4.43 17.29
N GLU A 69 -6.93 5.19 18.19
CA GLU A 69 -6.51 6.55 18.51
C GLU A 69 -5.05 6.57 18.96
N SER A 70 -4.28 7.58 18.51
CA SER A 70 -2.88 7.70 18.88
C SER A 70 -2.41 9.16 18.85
N PRO A 71 -1.22 9.45 19.40
CA PRO A 71 -0.61 10.77 19.24
C PRO A 71 -0.38 11.20 17.77
N LEU A 72 -0.49 10.27 16.81
CA LEU A 72 -0.30 10.53 15.38
C LEU A 72 -1.61 10.87 14.63
N GLY A 73 -2.76 10.82 15.30
CA GLY A 73 -4.05 11.20 14.71
C GLY A 73 -5.23 10.41 15.25
N THR A 74 -6.43 10.83 14.82
CA THR A 74 -7.69 10.29 15.30
C THR A 74 -7.90 8.83 14.89
N GLY A 75 -8.35 8.01 15.83
CA GLY A 75 -8.65 6.61 15.62
C GLY A 75 -9.89 6.42 14.76
N GLY A 76 -9.90 5.38 13.93
CA GLY A 76 -11.04 5.09 13.07
C GLY A 76 -10.70 4.29 11.83
N MET A 77 -11.61 4.33 10.87
CA MET A 77 -11.43 3.66 9.59
C MET A 77 -10.56 4.50 8.66
N ILE A 78 -9.61 3.84 8.01
CA ILE A 78 -8.77 4.38 6.95
C ILE A 78 -8.92 3.48 5.75
N GLU A 79 -9.26 4.05 4.61
CA GLU A 79 -9.38 3.35 3.33
C GLU A 79 -8.49 4.02 2.31
N GLY A 80 -7.91 3.23 1.41
CA GLY A 80 -7.02 3.78 0.40
C GLY A 80 -6.43 2.75 -0.52
N ARG A 81 -5.39 3.17 -1.22
CA ARG A 81 -4.57 2.33 -2.07
C ARG A 81 -3.11 2.52 -1.75
N GLU A 82 -2.37 1.43 -1.73
CA GLU A 82 -0.93 1.45 -1.66
C GLU A 82 -0.33 0.88 -2.95
N THR A 83 0.56 1.63 -3.59
CA THR A 83 1.24 1.22 -4.81
C THR A 83 2.70 0.95 -4.53
N PHE A 84 3.17 -0.26 -4.84
CA PHE A 84 4.56 -0.71 -4.68
C PHE A 84 5.26 -0.78 -6.03
N ALA A 85 6.52 -0.37 -6.06
CA ALA A 85 7.40 -0.48 -7.21
C ALA A 85 8.85 -0.76 -6.76
N ALA A 86 9.68 -1.21 -7.70
CA ALA A 86 11.12 -1.19 -7.53
C ALA A 86 11.60 0.27 -7.40
N GLY A 87 12.62 0.51 -6.58
CA GLY A 87 13.31 1.78 -6.53
C GLY A 87 14.20 1.99 -7.74
N ASP A 88 14.47 3.25 -8.07
CA ASP A 88 15.21 3.64 -9.28
C ASP A 88 16.64 3.06 -9.35
N ASP A 89 17.25 2.77 -8.20
CA ASP A 89 18.62 2.26 -8.11
C ASP A 89 18.71 0.72 -8.01
N GLY A 90 17.57 0.03 -7.98
CA GLY A 90 17.48 -1.42 -7.85
C GLY A 90 17.96 -2.00 -6.51
N ARG A 91 18.25 -1.15 -5.50
CA ARG A 91 18.72 -1.56 -4.16
C ARG A 91 17.61 -1.51 -3.12
N ASN A 92 16.55 -0.77 -3.40
CA ASN A 92 15.37 -0.63 -2.56
C ASN A 92 14.09 -0.83 -3.37
N TYR A 93 12.99 -0.89 -2.64
CA TYR A 93 11.64 -0.74 -3.16
C TYR A 93 11.07 0.58 -2.65
N VAL A 94 10.05 1.05 -3.32
CA VAL A 94 9.30 2.24 -2.92
C VAL A 94 7.82 1.89 -2.86
N SER A 95 7.09 2.59 -2.00
CA SER A 95 5.63 2.59 -2.07
C SER A 95 5.03 3.96 -1.84
N SER A 96 3.82 4.15 -2.35
CA SER A 96 3.02 5.36 -2.15
C SER A 96 1.60 4.98 -1.72
N ILE A 97 1.14 5.58 -0.63
CA ILE A 97 -0.23 5.47 -0.13
C ILE A 97 -0.99 6.74 -0.50
N GLU A 98 -2.19 6.57 -1.02
CA GLU A 98 -3.24 7.59 -1.10
C GLU A 98 -4.44 7.08 -0.32
N ALA A 99 -4.85 7.80 0.73
CA ALA A 99 -5.87 7.31 1.65
C ALA A 99 -6.73 8.43 2.23
N VAL A 100 -7.88 8.05 2.78
CA VAL A 100 -8.77 8.90 3.54
C VAL A 100 -8.99 8.28 4.91
N GLY A 101 -8.71 9.05 5.96
CA GLY A 101 -8.97 8.67 7.35
C GLY A 101 -9.93 9.65 8.04
N PRO A 102 -10.10 9.51 9.37
CA PRO A 102 -10.99 10.36 10.16
C PRO A 102 -10.68 11.86 10.06
N ASP A 103 -9.40 12.22 9.91
CA ASP A 103 -8.92 13.60 9.81
C ASP A 103 -8.88 14.14 8.36
N GLY A 104 -9.35 13.34 7.39
CA GLY A 104 -9.36 13.68 5.97
C GLY A 104 -8.34 12.90 5.12
N PRO A 105 -8.11 13.34 3.88
CA PRO A 105 -7.18 12.69 2.96
C PRO A 105 -5.72 12.91 3.36
N PHE A 106 -4.88 11.90 3.15
CA PHE A 106 -3.43 11.98 3.36
C PHE A 106 -2.68 11.06 2.39
N THR A 107 -1.37 11.28 2.30
CA THR A 107 -0.46 10.46 1.51
C THR A 107 0.73 9.99 2.33
N VAL A 108 1.27 8.83 2.00
CA VAL A 108 2.52 8.32 2.60
C VAL A 108 3.46 7.90 1.50
N ALA A 109 4.70 8.39 1.51
CA ALA A 109 5.77 7.86 0.68
C ALA A 109 6.65 6.95 1.52
N ALA A 110 7.03 5.79 1.00
CA ALA A 110 7.89 4.85 1.72
C ALA A 110 9.10 4.39 0.91
N THR A 111 10.23 4.25 1.59
CA THR A 111 11.40 3.53 1.10
C THR A 111 11.54 2.23 1.87
N ILE A 112 11.74 1.12 1.15
CA ILE A 112 11.72 -0.23 1.68
C ILE A 112 13.02 -0.94 1.30
N VAL A 113 13.69 -1.52 2.29
CA VAL A 113 14.87 -2.37 2.09
C VAL A 113 14.52 -3.77 2.57
N TYR A 114 14.65 -4.75 1.67
CA TYR A 114 14.47 -6.15 1.98
C TYR A 114 15.77 -6.93 1.70
N LEU A 115 16.34 -7.53 2.75
CA LEU A 115 17.51 -8.40 2.63
C LEU A 115 17.06 -9.86 2.67
N LYS A 116 16.87 -10.45 1.48
CA LYS A 116 16.31 -11.81 1.28
C LYS A 116 17.01 -12.87 2.13
N SER A 117 18.34 -12.90 2.13
CA SER A 117 19.14 -13.90 2.87
C SER A 117 19.05 -13.77 4.40
N GLN A 118 18.73 -12.58 4.91
CA GLN A 118 18.60 -12.32 6.35
C GLN A 118 17.13 -12.30 6.81
N GLN A 119 16.19 -12.45 5.86
CA GLN A 119 14.77 -12.26 6.05
C GLN A 119 14.46 -10.98 6.82
N SER A 120 15.23 -9.91 6.59
CA SER A 120 15.07 -8.65 7.31
C SER A 120 14.44 -7.60 6.42
N PHE A 121 13.50 -6.86 6.99
CA PHE A 121 12.74 -5.82 6.33
C PHE A 121 12.90 -4.52 7.10
N THR A 122 13.11 -3.42 6.38
CA THR A 122 13.06 -2.07 6.92
C THR A 122 12.24 -1.21 5.99
N ARG A 123 11.39 -0.37 6.56
CA ARG A 123 10.52 0.56 5.83
C ARG A 123 10.51 1.90 6.55
N LEU A 124 10.93 2.93 5.84
CA LEU A 124 10.85 4.31 6.28
C LEU A 124 9.68 4.97 5.56
N GLU A 125 8.75 5.53 6.30
CA GLU A 125 7.56 6.22 5.81
C GLU A 125 7.68 7.71 6.11
N ASN A 126 7.31 8.53 5.14
CA ASN A 126 7.08 9.96 5.27
C ASN A 126 5.60 10.24 5.03
N ASP A 127 4.91 10.72 6.07
CA ASP A 127 3.46 10.93 6.08
C ASP A 127 3.13 12.41 5.91
N SER A 128 2.20 12.75 5.01
CA SER A 128 1.79 14.13 4.76
C SER A 128 1.13 14.80 5.96
N ARG A 129 0.76 14.03 6.99
CA ARG A 129 0.28 14.53 8.28
C ARG A 129 1.39 15.09 9.17
N GLY A 130 2.65 15.04 8.72
CA GLY A 130 3.77 15.74 9.34
C GLY A 130 4.64 14.90 10.26
N PHE A 131 4.69 13.59 10.06
CA PHE A 131 5.54 12.68 10.82
C PHE A 131 6.19 11.61 9.94
N ASP A 132 7.28 11.03 10.45
CA ASP A 132 7.96 9.90 9.83
C ASP A 132 7.85 8.66 10.72
N LEU A 133 7.77 7.47 10.09
CA LEU A 133 7.76 6.18 10.79
C LEU A 133 8.84 5.25 10.24
N LEU A 134 9.65 4.70 11.12
CA LEU A 134 10.56 3.60 10.80
C LEU A 134 9.98 2.29 11.32
N LYS A 135 9.74 1.34 10.41
CA LYS A 135 9.28 -0.01 10.71
C LYS A 135 10.41 -0.97 10.32
N ALA A 136 10.90 -1.76 11.28
CA ALA A 136 11.94 -2.74 11.03
C ALA A 136 11.62 -4.06 11.72
N GLY A 137 11.95 -5.17 11.07
CA GLY A 137 11.67 -6.49 11.61
C GLY A 137 12.17 -7.62 10.73
N ARG A 138 11.93 -8.85 11.17
CA ARG A 138 12.15 -10.03 10.34
C ARG A 138 10.83 -10.45 9.68
N ILE A 139 10.92 -10.90 8.43
CA ILE A 139 9.86 -11.63 7.75
C ILE A 139 9.98 -13.09 8.20
N GLY A 140 9.15 -13.48 9.17
CA GLY A 140 9.00 -14.86 9.59
C GLY A 140 8.18 -15.68 8.60
N VAL A 141 8.19 -16.99 8.79
CA VAL A 141 7.34 -17.97 8.08
C VAL A 141 5.83 -17.78 8.32
N THR A 142 5.47 -16.95 9.31
CA THR A 142 4.10 -16.54 9.66
C THR A 142 4.01 -15.02 9.82
N SER A 143 4.94 -14.26 9.23
CA SER A 143 4.78 -12.81 9.19
C SER A 143 3.67 -12.50 8.20
N VAL A 144 2.49 -12.27 8.76
CA VAL A 144 1.53 -11.34 8.20
C VAL A 144 2.28 -10.00 8.15
N VAL A 145 3.01 -9.74 7.07
CA VAL A 145 3.36 -8.37 6.67
C VAL A 145 2.02 -7.71 6.56
N SER A 146 1.62 -6.93 7.57
CA SER A 146 0.31 -6.31 7.78
C SER A 146 -0.53 -6.30 6.51
N THR A 147 -1.09 -7.47 6.20
CA THR A 147 -1.78 -7.68 4.94
C THR A 147 -3.12 -7.03 5.21
N PRO A 148 -3.63 -6.15 4.33
CA PRO A 148 -5.00 -5.71 4.44
C PRO A 148 -5.86 -6.97 4.61
N SER A 149 -6.71 -6.99 5.62
CA SER A 149 -7.71 -8.03 5.83
C SER A 149 -8.72 -7.99 4.68
N ILE A 150 -8.30 -8.36 3.47
CA ILE A 150 -9.15 -8.51 2.29
C ILE A 150 -8.75 -9.82 1.62
N MET A 151 -8.95 -10.92 2.34
CA MET A 151 -9.08 -12.24 1.72
C MET A 151 -10.11 -13.05 2.51
N SER A 152 -11.37 -12.59 2.49
CA SER A 152 -12.49 -13.48 2.80
C SER A 152 -12.68 -14.44 1.63
N ARG A 153 -12.11 -15.64 1.76
CA ARG A 153 -12.39 -16.78 0.90
C ARG A 153 -13.81 -17.26 1.23
N HIS A 154 -14.83 -16.71 0.59
CA HIS A 154 -16.15 -17.35 0.56
C HIS A 154 -16.06 -18.63 -0.30
N HIS A 155 -15.75 -19.76 0.34
CA HIS A 155 -16.16 -21.07 -0.17
C HIS A 155 -17.60 -21.29 0.23
N ARG A 156 -18.44 -21.53 -0.77
CA ARG A 156 -19.73 -22.18 -0.61
C ARG A 156 -19.60 -23.60 -1.12
#